data_AF-A0A1Y0GVR7-F1
#
_entry.id   AF-A0A1Y0GVR7-F1
#
_cell.length_a   1.000
_cell.length_b   1.000
_cell.length_c   1.000
_cell.angle_alpha   90.00
_cell.angle_beta   90.00
_cell.angle_gamma   90.00
#
_symmetry.space_group_name_H-M   'P 1'
#
loop_
_entity.id
_entity.type
_entity.pdbx_description
1 polymer ?
#
loop_
_entity_poly.entity_id
_entity_poly.type
_entity_poly.pdbx_seq_one_letter_code
_entity_poly.pdbx_strand_id
1 'polypeptide(L)'
;MTRTCDFNWNSVLIGFFILACLGCSRPPTRVSPLHQAAASGDLETTRLLLQRGDDINSKDSDGNTALVHAISMQHWHVADELLARGCRLDYKNSLGINPFVQFAKYGNSDQKKWINRNFKEILARD
;
A
#
# COMPACT_ATOMS: atom_id res chain seq x y z
N MET A 1 13.99 27.43 -23.86
CA MET A 1 13.02 27.34 -22.74
C MET A 1 12.58 25.87 -22.72
N THR A 2 12.88 25.00 -21.75
CA THR A 2 13.01 25.15 -20.29
C THR A 2 13.87 24.04 -19.65
N ARG A 3 14.81 24.48 -18.80
CA ARG A 3 15.40 23.86 -17.59
C ARG A 3 15.97 22.44 -17.67
N THR A 4 17.27 22.38 -17.97
CA THR A 4 18.18 21.32 -17.52
C THR A 4 18.39 21.47 -16.01
N CYS A 5 18.05 20.45 -15.24
CA CYS A 5 18.41 20.37 -13.83
C CYS A 5 19.79 19.69 -13.76
N ASP A 6 20.84 20.49 -13.62
CA ASP A 6 22.20 20.01 -13.37
C ASP A 6 22.27 19.33 -11.99
N PHE A 7 22.35 18.00 -11.95
CA PHE A 7 22.69 17.25 -10.75
C PHE A 7 24.16 16.80 -10.85
N ASN A 8 25.04 17.58 -10.23
CA ASN A 8 26.48 17.39 -10.24
C ASN A 8 26.87 16.25 -9.27
N TRP A 9 27.29 15.11 -9.84
CA TRP A 9 27.75 13.92 -9.12
C TRP A 9 29.21 14.08 -8.68
N ASN A 10 29.44 14.71 -7.53
CA ASN A 10 30.72 14.63 -6.83
C ASN A 10 30.48 14.27 -5.37
N SER A 11 30.37 12.98 -5.10
CA SER A 11 30.75 12.34 -3.82
C SER A 11 30.71 10.83 -4.00
N VAL A 12 31.90 10.29 -4.24
CA VAL A 12 32.24 8.86 -4.23
C VAL A 12 31.74 8.25 -2.92
N LEU A 13 30.88 7.22 -3.00
CA LEU A 13 30.54 6.16 -1.98
C LEU A 13 29.07 5.70 -1.91
N ILE A 14 28.18 6.06 -2.85
CA ILE A 14 26.83 5.43 -2.97
C ILE A 14 26.78 4.40 -4.11
N GLY A 15 27.94 3.92 -4.55
CA GLY A 15 28.14 3.11 -5.75
C GLY A 15 28.03 1.58 -5.60
N PHE A 16 27.45 1.05 -4.51
CA PHE A 16 27.43 -0.40 -4.28
C PHE A 16 26.05 -1.06 -4.14
N PHE A 17 24.94 -0.31 -4.23
CA PHE A 17 23.59 -0.89 -4.11
C PHE A 17 22.70 -0.77 -5.37
N ILE A 18 23.21 -0.15 -6.44
CA ILE A 18 22.42 0.12 -7.66
C ILE A 18 23.11 -0.47 -8.90
N LEU A 19 23.58 -1.72 -8.79
CA LEU A 19 24.13 -2.46 -9.94
C LEU A 19 23.56 -3.88 -10.01
N ALA A 20 22.24 -3.93 -10.19
CA ALA A 20 21.55 -5.08 -10.77
C ALA A 20 20.56 -4.56 -11.83
N CYS A 21 21.08 -3.89 -12.85
CA CYS A 21 20.33 -3.53 -14.05
C CYS A 21 20.07 -4.79 -14.88
N LEU A 22 18.82 -5.27 -14.93
CA LEU A 22 18.30 -5.95 -16.12
C LEU A 22 16.82 -5.61 -16.33
N GLY A 23 16.56 -4.61 -17.18
CA GLY A 23 15.57 -4.78 -18.24
C GLY A 23 14.08 -4.67 -17.91
N CYS A 24 13.65 -3.97 -16.86
CA CYS A 24 12.24 -3.56 -16.78
C CYS A 24 12.16 -2.05 -16.57
N SER A 25 11.91 -1.31 -17.65
CA SER A 25 11.21 -0.03 -17.57
C SER A 25 9.82 -0.31 -16.99
N ARG A 26 9.76 -0.46 -15.66
CA ARG A 26 8.50 -0.43 -14.93
C ARG A 26 7.94 0.97 -15.20
N PRO A 27 6.69 1.12 -15.67
CA PRO A 27 6.08 2.45 -15.75
C PRO A 27 6.22 3.13 -14.38
N PRO A 28 6.21 4.49 -14.29
CA PRO A 28 6.23 5.17 -13.00
C PRO A 28 4.93 4.85 -12.24
N THR A 29 4.89 3.67 -11.64
CA THR A 29 3.87 3.23 -10.72
C THR A 29 4.24 3.89 -9.40
N ARG A 30 3.34 4.71 -8.88
CA ARG A 30 3.48 5.43 -7.62
C ARG A 30 3.30 4.46 -6.44
N VAL A 31 4.01 3.34 -6.49
CA VAL A 31 3.96 2.25 -5.52
C VAL A 31 4.73 2.73 -4.31
N SER A 32 4.02 3.09 -3.24
CA SER A 32 4.68 3.37 -1.97
C SER A 32 5.31 2.06 -1.43
N PRO A 33 6.44 2.13 -0.72
CA PRO A 33 7.06 0.96 -0.12
C PRO A 33 6.09 0.15 0.76
N LEU A 34 5.06 0.80 1.33
CA LEU A 34 3.99 0.14 2.07
C LEU A 34 3.14 -0.79 1.19
N HIS A 35 2.91 -0.44 -0.08
CA HIS A 35 2.19 -1.30 -1.03
C HIS A 35 3.00 -2.56 -1.36
N GLN A 36 4.32 -2.40 -1.53
CA GLN A 36 5.22 -3.52 -1.77
C GLN A 36 5.25 -4.46 -0.56
N ALA A 37 5.37 -3.91 0.66
CA ALA A 37 5.32 -4.68 1.90
C ALA A 37 4.00 -5.44 2.05
N ALA A 38 2.87 -4.75 1.81
CA ALA A 38 1.54 -5.36 1.84
C ALA A 38 1.35 -6.47 0.79
N ALA A 39 1.90 -6.29 -0.42
CA ALA A 39 1.87 -7.30 -1.47
C ALA A 39 2.77 -8.50 -1.19
N SER A 40 3.88 -8.30 -0.46
CA SER A 40 4.80 -9.38 -0.06
C SER A 40 4.32 -10.16 1.17
N GLY A 41 3.42 -9.58 1.98
CA GLY A 41 2.99 -10.17 3.24
C GLY A 41 3.98 -9.98 4.40
N ASP A 42 5.02 -9.17 4.22
CA ASP A 42 6.02 -8.91 5.25
C ASP A 42 5.45 -7.97 6.34
N LEU A 43 5.08 -8.58 7.46
CA LEU A 43 4.49 -7.88 8.60
C LEU A 43 5.50 -6.97 9.32
N GLU A 44 6.74 -7.41 9.46
CA GLU A 44 7.81 -6.63 10.12
C GLU A 44 8.16 -5.37 9.33
N THR A 45 8.27 -5.48 8.00
CA THR A 45 8.54 -4.31 7.14
C THR A 45 7.34 -3.37 7.16
N THR A 46 6.12 -3.90 7.14
CA THR A 46 4.89 -3.09 7.26
C THR A 46 4.88 -2.32 8.58
N ARG A 47 5.19 -2.96 9.71
CA ARG A 47 5.25 -2.29 11.02
C ARG A 47 6.31 -1.21 11.07
N LEU A 48 7.50 -1.48 10.51
CA LEU A 48 8.61 -0.52 10.47
C LEU A 48 8.23 0.72 9.64
N LEU A 49 7.60 0.52 8.48
CA LEU A 49 7.15 1.61 7.60
C LEU A 49 6.07 2.46 8.31
N LEU A 50 5.10 1.80 8.93
CA LEU A 50 4.06 2.49 9.68
C LEU A 50 4.62 3.21 10.93
N GLN A 51 5.67 2.69 11.57
CA GLN A 51 6.38 3.39 12.67
C GLN A 51 7.14 4.62 12.18
N ARG A 52 7.64 4.61 10.94
CA ARG A 52 8.28 5.77 10.32
C ARG A 52 7.31 6.89 9.94
N GLY A 53 6.01 6.71 10.17
CA GLY A 53 4.99 7.70 9.83
C GLY A 53 4.61 7.67 8.35
N ASP A 54 4.81 6.53 7.69
CA ASP A 54 4.38 6.36 6.30
C ASP A 54 2.85 6.42 6.22
N ASP A 55 2.33 7.05 5.16
CA ASP A 55 0.90 7.31 5.01
C ASP A 55 0.15 6.00 4.75
N ILE A 56 -0.60 5.52 5.75
CA ILE A 56 -1.39 4.27 5.72
C ILE A 56 -2.41 4.28 4.57
N ASN A 57 -2.91 5.48 4.26
CA ASN A 57 -3.92 5.74 3.23
C ASN A 57 -3.33 6.11 1.88
N SER A 58 -2.02 5.91 1.68
CA SER A 58 -1.37 6.15 0.40
C SER A 58 -2.08 5.40 -0.73
N LYS A 59 -2.23 6.09 -1.86
CA LYS A 59 -2.78 5.52 -3.08
C LYS A 59 -1.70 5.34 -4.15
N ASP A 60 -1.68 4.16 -4.75
CA ASP A 60 -0.88 3.86 -5.95
C ASP A 60 -1.46 4.56 -7.19
N SER A 61 -0.79 4.44 -8.34
CA SER A 61 -1.22 4.98 -9.63
C SER A 61 -2.62 4.54 -10.05
N ASP A 62 -3.04 3.34 -9.65
CA ASP A 62 -4.39 2.85 -9.91
C ASP A 62 -5.43 3.42 -8.93
N GLY A 63 -5.00 4.10 -7.87
CA GLY A 63 -5.88 4.55 -6.78
C GLY A 63 -6.14 3.46 -5.73
N ASN A 64 -5.39 2.35 -5.77
CA ASN A 64 -5.43 1.31 -4.75
C ASN A 64 -4.70 1.75 -3.49
N THR A 65 -5.19 1.32 -2.32
CA THR A 65 -4.51 1.47 -1.03
C THR A 65 -3.72 0.19 -0.71
N ALA A 66 -2.67 0.29 0.10
CA ALA A 66 -1.87 -0.86 0.55
C ALA A 66 -2.73 -2.03 1.09
N LEU A 67 -3.83 -1.73 1.79
CA LEU A 67 -4.78 -2.74 2.27
C LEU A 67 -5.41 -3.57 1.14
N VAL A 68 -5.72 -2.96 -0.01
CA VAL A 68 -6.28 -3.67 -1.18
C VAL A 68 -5.29 -4.71 -1.71
N HIS A 69 -3.99 -4.39 -1.71
CA HIS A 69 -2.95 -5.32 -2.12
C HIS A 69 -2.80 -6.48 -1.14
N ALA A 70 -2.79 -6.20 0.16
CA ALA A 70 -2.74 -7.25 1.20
C ALA A 70 -3.91 -8.23 1.06
N ILE A 71 -5.13 -7.74 0.84
CA ILE A 71 -6.33 -8.60 0.65
C ILE A 71 -6.23 -9.40 -0.64
N SER A 72 -5.82 -8.77 -1.74
CA SER A 72 -5.71 -9.42 -3.05
C SER A 72 -4.72 -10.59 -3.04
N MET A 73 -3.66 -10.45 -2.24
CA MET A 73 -2.65 -11.49 -1.99
C MET A 73 -2.99 -12.40 -0.79
N GLN A 74 -4.13 -12.19 -0.13
CA GLN A 74 -4.62 -12.95 1.03
C GLN A 74 -3.66 -12.91 2.24
N HIS A 75 -2.89 -11.83 2.39
CA HIS A 75 -2.03 -11.59 3.53
C HIS A 75 -2.81 -10.96 4.69
N TRP A 76 -3.65 -11.77 5.32
CA TRP A 76 -4.57 -11.33 6.37
C TRP A 76 -3.87 -10.74 7.60
N HIS A 77 -2.72 -11.28 8.01
CA HIS A 77 -1.94 -10.74 9.13
C HIS A 77 -1.54 -9.28 8.90
N VAL A 78 -1.17 -8.92 7.67
CA VAL A 78 -0.84 -7.54 7.30
C VAL A 78 -2.10 -6.69 7.21
N ALA A 79 -3.19 -7.24 6.69
CA ALA A 79 -4.48 -6.55 6.65
C ALA A 79 -4.99 -6.20 8.06
N ASP A 80 -4.86 -7.11 9.03
CA ASP A 80 -5.26 -6.89 10.43
C ASP A 80 -4.44 -5.78 11.09
N GLU A 81 -3.11 -5.74 10.86
CA GLU A 81 -2.26 -4.66 11.37
C GLU A 81 -2.62 -3.30 10.74
N LEU A 82 -2.87 -3.26 9.42
CA LEU A 82 -3.32 -2.04 8.74
C LEU A 82 -4.68 -1.56 9.25
N LEU A 83 -5.61 -2.48 9.51
CA LEU A 83 -6.92 -2.20 10.08
C LEU A 83 -6.82 -1.71 11.53
N ALA A 84 -5.96 -2.32 12.34
CA ALA A 84 -5.72 -1.90 13.72
C ALA A 84 -5.20 -0.46 13.81
N ARG A 85 -4.47 0.01 12.80
CA ARG A 85 -4.02 1.41 12.71
C ARG A 85 -5.03 2.39 12.13
N GLY A 86 -6.26 1.94 11.85
CA GLY A 86 -7.35 2.83 11.42
C GLY A 86 -7.29 3.23 9.95
N CYS A 87 -6.89 2.30 9.07
CA CYS A 87 -6.88 2.53 7.63
C CYS A 87 -8.31 2.82 7.10
N ARG A 88 -8.46 3.80 6.21
CA ARG A 88 -9.78 4.18 5.68
C ARG A 88 -10.25 3.20 4.62
N LEU A 89 -11.46 2.68 4.81
CA LEU A 89 -12.08 1.67 3.95
C LEU A 89 -13.00 2.25 2.86
N ASP A 90 -13.20 3.57 2.85
CA ASP A 90 -14.09 4.24 1.89
C ASP A 90 -13.38 4.63 0.59
N TYR A 91 -12.05 4.54 0.54
CA TYR A 91 -11.33 4.90 -0.66
C TYR A 91 -11.65 3.96 -1.81
N LYS A 92 -12.15 4.55 -2.90
CA LYS A 92 -12.40 3.87 -4.17
C LYS A 92 -11.20 4.12 -5.10
N ASN A 93 -10.74 3.03 -5.73
CA ASN A 93 -9.86 3.07 -6.90
C ASN A 93 -10.63 3.66 -8.10
N SER A 94 -9.91 4.09 -9.12
CA SER A 94 -10.38 4.34 -10.51
C SER A 94 -11.41 3.33 -11.05
N LEU A 95 -11.36 2.06 -10.65
CA LEU A 95 -12.30 0.99 -10.99
C LEU A 95 -13.56 0.97 -10.10
N GLY A 96 -13.72 1.92 -9.19
CA GLY A 96 -14.80 1.95 -8.19
C GLY A 96 -14.66 0.91 -7.08
N ILE A 97 -13.54 0.16 -7.06
CA ILE A 97 -13.28 -0.88 -6.07
C ILE A 97 -12.85 -0.23 -4.76
N ASN A 98 -13.54 -0.55 -3.67
CA ASN A 98 -13.12 -0.22 -2.32
C ASN A 98 -12.56 -1.46 -1.60
N PRO A 99 -11.76 -1.30 -0.53
CA PRO A 99 -11.28 -2.40 0.30
C PRO A 99 -12.41 -3.34 0.75
N PHE A 100 -13.59 -2.80 1.05
CA PHE A 100 -14.77 -3.57 1.43
C PHE A 100 -15.21 -4.58 0.36
N VAL A 101 -15.32 -4.16 -0.90
CA VAL A 101 -15.68 -5.03 -2.03
C VAL A 101 -14.63 -6.13 -2.20
N GLN A 102 -13.35 -5.83 -1.94
CA GLN A 102 -12.32 -6.86 -1.99
C GLN A 102 -12.38 -7.87 -0.86
N PHE A 103 -12.70 -7.45 0.37
CA PHE A 103 -13.00 -8.38 1.45
C PHE A 103 -14.25 -9.23 1.14
N ALA A 104 -15.26 -8.65 0.50
CA ALA A 104 -16.44 -9.39 0.05
C ALA A 104 -16.09 -10.43 -1.04
N LYS A 105 -15.08 -10.15 -1.87
CA LYS A 105 -14.64 -11.05 -2.94
C LYS A 105 -13.71 -12.16 -2.44
N TYR A 106 -12.70 -11.83 -1.66
CA TYR A 106 -11.61 -12.74 -1.30
C TYR A 106 -11.65 -13.22 0.17
N GLY A 107 -12.38 -12.53 1.05
CA GLY A 107 -12.40 -12.83 2.48
C GLY A 107 -13.20 -14.06 2.88
N ASN A 108 -12.78 -14.64 4.00
CA ASN A 108 -13.52 -15.71 4.68
C ASN A 108 -14.81 -15.17 5.31
N SER A 109 -15.75 -16.07 5.65
CA SER A 109 -17.05 -15.71 6.24
C SER A 109 -16.91 -14.84 7.50
N ASP A 110 -15.90 -15.10 8.33
CA ASP A 110 -15.67 -14.34 9.57
C ASP A 110 -15.09 -12.95 9.29
N GLN A 111 -14.18 -12.80 8.34
CA GLN A 111 -13.63 -11.51 7.94
C GLN A 111 -14.71 -10.63 7.30
N LYS A 112 -15.59 -11.22 6.50
CA LYS A 112 -16.76 -10.53 5.93
C LYS A 112 -17.70 -10.02 7.02
N LYS A 113 -17.96 -10.84 8.05
CA LYS A 113 -18.76 -10.42 9.20
C LYS A 113 -18.07 -9.32 10.01
N TRP A 114 -16.77 -9.48 10.25
CA TRP A 114 -15.95 -8.50 10.98
C TRP A 114 -15.99 -7.15 10.27
N ILE A 115 -15.69 -7.11 8.97
CA ILE A 115 -15.66 -5.86 8.24
C ILE A 115 -17.06 -5.27 8.08
N ASN A 116 -18.12 -6.06 7.89
CA ASN A 116 -19.49 -5.51 7.80
C ASN A 116 -19.96 -4.87 9.12
N ARG A 117 -19.53 -5.40 10.26
CA ARG A 117 -19.79 -4.80 11.58
C ARG A 117 -18.96 -3.53 11.77
N ASN A 118 -17.65 -3.62 11.57
CA ASN A 118 -16.72 -2.51 11.82
C ASN A 118 -16.83 -1.39 10.78
N PHE A 119 -17.16 -1.69 9.52
CA PHE A 119 -17.28 -0.69 8.45
C PHE A 119 -18.35 0.36 8.75
N LYS A 120 -19.49 -0.05 9.35
CA LYS A 120 -20.53 0.88 9.81
C LYS A 120 -20.02 1.80 10.94
N GLU A 121 -19.19 1.28 11.84
CA GLU A 121 -18.59 2.05 12.94
C GLU A 121 -17.49 3.00 12.43
N ILE A 122 -16.71 2.57 11.43
CA ILE A 122 -15.65 3.38 10.81
C ILE A 122 -16.26 4.58 10.05
N LEU A 123 -17.39 4.39 9.36
CA LEU A 123 -18.10 5.49 8.70
C LEU A 123 -18.79 6.45 9.68
N ALA A 124 -19.12 6.01 10.88
CA ALA A 124 -19.82 6.83 11.89
C ALA A 124 -18.88 7.71 12.73
N ARG A 125 -17.55 7.58 12.54
CA ARG A 125 -16.53 8.35 13.26
C ARG A 125 -16.04 9.61 12.51
N ASP A 126 -16.53 9.84 11.30
CA ASP A 126 -16.32 11.07 10.51
C ASP A 126 -17.47 12.07 10.71
#